data_AF-A0A2S6THQ8-F1
#
_entry.id   AF-A0A2S6THQ8-F1
#
_cell.length_a   1.000
_cell.length_b   1.000
_cell.length_c   1.000
_cell.angle_alpha   90.00
_cell.angle_beta   90.00
_cell.angle_gamma   90.00
#
_symmetry.space_group_name_H-M   'P 1'
#
loop_
_entity.id
_entity.type
_entity.pdbx_description
1 polymer ?
#
loop_
_entity_poly.entity_id
_entity_poly.type
_entity_poly.pdbx_seq_one_letter_code
_entity_poly.pdbx_strand_id
1 'polypeptide(L)'
;MDRIEMITDDGNCSAEVKMLFEGVASMLGRVPNSYRVLGRVPLVAKLLLPFNAAIQREGAGSILSCKIKEMVVIKTSHINSCNY
;
A
#
# COMPACT_ATOMS: atom_id res chain seq x y z
N MET A 1 5.23 -23.06 1.73
CA MET A 1 4.53 -21.86 1.21
C MET A 1 5.61 -20.93 0.71
N ASP A 2 5.70 -20.79 -0.61
CA ASP A 2 6.74 -19.95 -1.21
C ASP A 2 6.31 -18.49 -1.07
N ARG A 3 7.13 -17.69 -0.38
CA ARG A 3 6.89 -16.26 -0.20
C ARG A 3 7.38 -15.54 -1.44
N ILE A 4 6.55 -14.65 -1.98
CA ILE A 4 7.00 -13.74 -3.03
C ILE A 4 8.03 -12.79 -2.42
N GLU A 5 9.23 -12.75 -2.99
CA GLU A 5 10.31 -11.87 -2.50
C GLU A 5 9.89 -10.40 -2.56
N MET A 6 10.57 -9.50 -1.86
CA MET A 6 10.30 -8.06 -1.97
C MET A 6 11.23 -7.42 -2.99
N ILE A 7 10.74 -6.44 -3.76
CA ILE A 7 11.64 -5.61 -4.56
C ILE A 7 12.38 -4.65 -3.61
N THR A 8 13.70 -4.76 -3.62
CA THR A 8 14.66 -3.90 -2.93
C THR A 8 14.91 -2.63 -3.74
N ASP A 9 15.36 -1.57 -3.05
CA ASP A 9 15.73 -0.31 -3.70
C ASP A 9 17.14 -0.38 -4.33
N ASP A 10 17.62 -1.58 -4.64
CA ASP A 10 18.91 -1.77 -5.28
C ASP A 10 18.89 -1.31 -6.75
N GLY A 11 20.07 -1.29 -7.36
CA GLY A 11 20.26 -0.83 -8.73
C GLY A 11 19.43 -1.61 -9.78
N ASN A 12 18.86 -2.76 -9.45
CA ASN A 12 18.17 -3.66 -10.38
C ASN A 12 16.65 -3.41 -10.47
N CYS A 13 16.13 -2.43 -9.73
CA CYS A 13 14.73 -2.04 -9.81
C CYS A 13 14.45 -1.20 -11.09
N SER A 14 13.40 -1.57 -11.85
CA SER A 14 13.02 -0.86 -13.06
C SER A 14 12.63 0.60 -12.76
N ALA A 15 12.83 1.50 -13.74
CA ALA A 15 12.47 2.90 -13.57
C ALA A 15 10.98 3.10 -13.23
N GLU A 16 10.11 2.24 -13.76
CA GLU A 16 8.67 2.29 -13.46
C GLU A 16 8.35 1.98 -11.99
N VAL A 17 9.01 0.98 -11.42
CA VAL A 17 8.81 0.60 -10.01
C VAL A 17 9.42 1.64 -9.08
N LYS A 18 10.55 2.25 -9.46
CA LYS A 18 11.13 3.39 -8.72
C LYS A 18 10.14 4.56 -8.63
N MET A 19 9.55 4.97 -9.76
CA MET A 19 8.53 6.03 -9.77
C MET A 19 7.30 5.66 -8.92
N LEU A 20 6.86 4.40 -8.96
CA LEU A 20 5.80 3.92 -8.08
C LEU A 20 6.19 4.09 -6.60
N PHE A 21 7.38 3.65 -6.20
CA PHE A 21 7.83 3.72 -4.80
C PHE A 21 7.99 5.17 -4.32
N GLU A 22 8.48 6.07 -5.17
CA GLU A 22 8.51 7.51 -4.87
C GLU A 22 7.11 8.08 -4.63
N GLY A 23 6.13 7.71 -5.49
CA GLY A 23 4.73 8.11 -5.30
C GLY A 23 4.08 7.52 -4.05
N VAL A 24 4.40 6.26 -3.72
CA VAL A 24 3.93 5.62 -2.47
C VAL A 24 4.53 6.33 -1.26
N ALA A 25 5.83 6.62 -1.28
CA ALA A 25 6.53 7.29 -0.20
C ALA A 25 6.04 8.73 0.01
N SER A 26 5.77 9.48 -1.06
CA SER A 26 5.24 10.85 -0.94
C SER A 26 3.85 10.88 -0.31
N MET A 27 3.01 9.87 -0.60
CA MET A 27 1.64 9.82 -0.10
C MET A 27 1.51 9.17 1.29
N LEU A 28 2.36 8.17 1.60
CA LEU A 28 2.27 7.38 2.84
C LEU A 28 3.42 7.62 3.83
N GLY A 29 4.44 8.39 3.46
CA GLY A 29 5.65 8.66 4.25
C GLY A 29 6.69 7.54 4.26
N ARG A 30 6.39 6.40 3.63
CA ARG A 30 7.27 5.23 3.48
C ARG A 30 6.78 4.32 2.35
N VAL A 31 7.58 3.33 1.97
CA VAL A 31 7.15 2.23 1.07
C VAL A 31 6.84 0.98 1.90
N PRO A 32 5.56 0.59 2.10
CA PRO A 32 5.21 -0.65 2.78
C PRO A 32 5.69 -1.89 2.02
N ASN A 33 5.99 -2.97 2.75
CA ASN A 33 6.41 -4.26 2.16
C ASN A 33 5.39 -4.82 1.15
N SER A 34 4.09 -4.57 1.35
CA SER A 34 3.03 -4.93 0.42
C SER A 34 3.20 -4.25 -0.94
N TYR A 35 3.59 -2.97 -0.98
CA TYR A 35 3.93 -2.29 -2.23
C TYR A 35 5.23 -2.81 -2.84
N ARG A 36 6.20 -3.25 -2.02
CA ARG A 36 7.43 -3.91 -2.52
C ARG A 36 7.16 -5.25 -3.20
N VAL A 37 6.12 -5.95 -2.78
CA VAL A 37 5.64 -7.18 -3.45
C VAL A 37 4.82 -6.81 -4.70
N LEU A 38 3.86 -5.90 -4.56
CA LEU A 38 2.97 -5.44 -5.64
C LEU A 38 3.70 -4.75 -6.80
N GLY A 39 4.90 -4.20 -6.57
CA GLY A 39 5.74 -3.59 -7.61
C GLY A 39 6.07 -4.55 -8.77
N ARG A 40 5.89 -5.87 -8.61
CA ARG A 40 5.96 -6.83 -9.73
C ARG A 40 4.87 -6.67 -10.77
N VAL A 41 3.77 -6.01 -10.41
CA VAL A 41 2.68 -5.65 -11.32
C VAL A 41 2.42 -4.14 -11.17
N PRO A 42 3.30 -3.28 -11.73
CA PRO A 42 3.29 -1.84 -11.48
C PRO A 42 1.95 -1.17 -11.81
N LEU A 43 1.30 -1.62 -12.89
CA LEU A 43 -0.02 -1.11 -13.30
C LEU A 43 -1.06 -1.26 -12.19
N VAL A 44 -1.13 -2.43 -11.55
CA VAL A 44 -2.07 -2.70 -10.46
C VAL A 44 -1.72 -1.86 -9.23
N ALA A 45 -0.44 -1.77 -8.88
CA ALA A 45 0.01 -1.00 -7.72
C ALA A 45 -0.31 0.50 -7.86
N LYS A 46 -0.17 1.08 -9.07
CA LYS A 46 -0.51 2.48 -9.36
C LYS A 46 -2.00 2.78 -9.21
N LEU A 47 -2.88 1.81 -9.51
CA LEU A 47 -4.33 1.96 -9.32
C LEU A 47 -4.74 1.77 -7.86
N LEU A 48 -4.06 0.88 -7.14
CA LEU A 48 -4.37 0.57 -5.75
C LEU A 48 -3.98 1.70 -4.79
N LEU A 49 -2.94 2.47 -5.12
CA LEU A 49 -2.48 3.59 -4.31
C LEU A 49 -3.57 4.66 -4.06
N PRO A 50 -4.14 5.30 -5.09
CA PRO A 50 -5.20 6.30 -4.90
C PRO A 50 -6.48 5.68 -4.31
N PHE A 51 -6.79 4.43 -4.65
CA PHE A 51 -7.90 3.70 -4.02
C PHE A 51 -7.71 3.63 -2.50
N ASN A 52 -6.56 3.12 -2.04
CA ASN A 52 -6.22 3.04 -0.62
C ASN A 52 -6.24 4.41 0.06
N ALA A 53 -5.74 5.45 -0.61
CA ALA A 53 -5.80 6.81 -0.10
C ALA A 53 -7.24 7.25 0.20
N ALA A 54 -8.15 7.06 -0.76
CA ALA A 54 -9.55 7.47 -0.61
C ALA A 54 -10.29 6.65 0.48
N ILE A 55 -10.03 5.34 0.57
CA ILE A 55 -10.72 4.49 1.54
C ILE A 55 -10.14 4.60 2.96
N GLN A 56 -8.86 4.92 3.14
CA GLN A 56 -8.21 5.00 4.47
C GLN A 56 -8.09 6.43 5.01
N ARG A 57 -7.92 7.44 4.16
CA ARG A 57 -7.77 8.84 4.57
C ARG A 57 -9.09 9.60 4.51
N GLU A 58 -9.11 10.77 5.13
CA GLU A 58 -10.19 11.75 4.96
C GLU A 58 -10.02 12.50 3.63
N GLY A 59 -11.13 13.04 3.12
CA GLY A 59 -11.17 13.68 1.79
C GLY A 59 -11.56 12.71 0.67
N ALA A 60 -11.37 13.14 -0.58
CA ALA A 60 -11.70 12.36 -1.78
C ALA A 60 -13.13 11.76 -1.80
N GLY A 61 -14.10 12.44 -1.19
CA GLY A 61 -15.51 11.99 -1.10
C GLY A 61 -15.80 11.03 0.07
N SER A 62 -14.82 10.73 0.92
CA SER A 62 -15.03 9.97 2.14
C SER A 62 -15.85 10.75 3.18
N ILE A 63 -16.84 10.08 3.76
CA ILE A 63 -17.70 10.62 4.84
C ILE A 63 -17.30 10.16 6.25
N LEU A 64 -16.41 9.18 6.37
CA LEU A 64 -15.94 8.65 7.66
C LEU A 64 -14.57 9.24 8.02
N SER A 65 -14.35 9.45 9.32
CA SER A 65 -13.05 9.88 9.84
C SER A 65 -12.00 8.78 9.71
N CYS A 66 -10.72 9.17 9.65
CA CYS A 66 -9.59 8.24 9.60
C CYS A 66 -9.64 7.26 10.79
N LYS A 67 -10.05 7.74 11.98
CA LYS A 67 -10.11 6.93 13.20
C LYS A 67 -11.08 5.76 13.06
N ILE A 68 -12.28 5.97 12.54
CA ILE A 68 -13.27 4.89 12.38
C ILE A 68 -12.81 3.90 11.31
N LYS A 69 -12.25 4.38 10.20
CA LYS A 69 -11.71 3.53 9.14
C LYS A 69 -10.59 2.63 9.65
N GLU A 70 -9.66 3.18 10.42
CA GLU A 70 -8.56 2.41 11.00
C GLU A 70 -9.05 1.38 12.02
N MET A 71 -10.08 1.71 12.82
CA MET A 71 -10.72 0.73 13.72
C MET A 71 -11.31 -0.45 12.94
N VAL A 72 -11.92 -0.20 11.77
CA VAL A 72 -12.42 -1.26 10.89
C VAL A 72 -11.27 -2.11 10.34
N VAL A 73 -10.18 -1.48 9.89
CA VAL A 73 -8.97 -2.19 9.42
C VAL A 73 -8.41 -3.09 10.52
N ILE A 74 -8.16 -2.55 11.71
CA ILE A 74 -7.61 -3.30 12.86
C ILE A 74 -8.53 -4.44 13.26
N LYS A 75 -9.84 -4.20 13.38
CA LYS A 75 -10.80 -5.25 13.76
C LYS A 75 -10.83 -6.36 12.71
N THR A 76 -10.83 -5.99 11.43
CA THR A 76 -10.83 -6.95 10.31
C THR A 76 -9.54 -7.78 10.31
N SER A 77 -8.38 -7.15 10.49
CA SER A 77 -7.10 -7.87 10.58
C SER A 77 -7.05 -8.80 11.79
N HIS A 78 -7.56 -8.36 12.95
CA HIS A 78 -7.60 -9.17 14.16
C HIS A 78 -8.47 -10.42 14.01
N ILE A 79 -9.70 -10.30 13.49
CA ILE A 79 -10.58 -11.48 13.30
C ILE A 79 -10.02 -12.46 12.25
N ASN A 80 -9.23 -11.97 11.30
CA ASN A 80 -8.57 -12.80 10.28
C ASN A 80 -7.17 -13.29 10.71
N SER A 81 -6.72 -12.98 11.94
CA SER A 81 -5.37 -13.31 12.41
C SER A 81 -4.25 -12.85 11.46
N CYS A 82 -4.45 -11.70 10.80
CA CYS A 82 -3.48 -11.12 9.88
C CYS A 82 -2.38 -10.38 10.67
N ASN A 83 -1.18 -10.96 10.69
CA ASN A 83 -0.02 -10.44 11.44
C ASN A 83 1.03 -9.80 10.51
N TYR A 84 0.56 -8.98 9.58
CA TYR A 84 1.41 -8.21 8.66
C TYR A 84 1.88 -6.90 9.28
#